data_AF-A0A953K329-F1
#
_entry.id   AF-A0A953K329-F1
#
_cell.length_a   1.000
_cell.length_b   1.000
_cell.length_c   1.000
_cell.angle_alpha   90.00
_cell.angle_beta   90.00
_cell.angle_gamma   90.00
#
_symmetry.space_group_name_H-M   'P 1'
#
loop_
_entity.id
_entity.type
_entity.pdbx_description
1 polymer ?
#
loop_
_entity_poly.entity_id
_entity_poly.type
_entity_poly.pdbx_seq_one_letter_code
_entity_poly.pdbx_strand_id
1 'polypeptide(L)'
;MNTLLISATTITGLAAVAFLINRRHSPVVESKLAGLWMNQERTMRILIYTMGSFITGELVWSSYPNAARPGSNVFRDLRVDSHGNVRGMFIDPLTREQMPLELKVRNTGLSLHLMSEKDRQERTETWFPVKP
;
A
#
# COMPACT_ATOMS: atom_id res chain seq x y z
N MET A 1 -47.29 1.59 -10.59
CA MET A 1 -45.98 2.25 -10.77
C MET A 1 -45.47 2.74 -9.42
N ASN A 2 -44.79 1.90 -8.63
CA ASN A 2 -44.20 2.33 -7.34
C ASN A 2 -42.89 1.59 -6.98
N THR A 3 -42.45 0.65 -7.81
CA THR A 3 -41.25 -0.17 -7.60
C THR A 3 -39.97 0.46 -8.18
N LEU A 4 -40.08 1.41 -9.11
CA LEU A 4 -38.94 2.10 -9.74
C LEU A 4 -38.35 3.25 -8.90
N LEU A 5 -39.14 3.85 -8.01
CA LEU A 5 -38.70 4.97 -7.15
C LEU A 5 -37.92 4.50 -5.91
N ILE A 6 -38.26 3.33 -5.38
CA ILE A 6 -37.60 2.72 -4.21
C ILE A 6 -36.19 2.23 -4.59
N SER A 7 -36.00 1.77 -5.83
CA SER A 7 -34.71 1.25 -6.32
C SER A 7 -33.67 2.37 -6.54
N ALA A 8 -34.06 3.51 -7.10
CA ALA A 8 -33.12 4.62 -7.30
C ALA A 8 -32.64 5.23 -5.96
N THR A 9 -33.54 5.43 -4.99
CA THR A 9 -33.18 6.02 -3.69
C THR A 9 -32.32 5.10 -2.82
N THR A 10 -32.57 3.78 -2.84
CA THR A 10 -31.73 2.81 -2.13
C THR A 10 -30.34 2.67 -2.75
N ILE A 11 -30.21 2.66 -4.09
CA ILE A 11 -28.92 2.58 -4.77
C ILE A 11 -28.07 3.83 -4.50
N THR A 12 -28.67 5.02 -4.55
CA THR A 12 -27.96 6.29 -4.29
C THR A 12 -27.51 6.38 -2.84
N GLY A 13 -28.34 5.94 -1.89
CA GLY A 13 -28.00 5.89 -0.47
C GLY A 13 -26.85 4.91 -0.17
N LEU A 14 -26.86 3.72 -0.78
CA LEU A 14 -25.79 2.74 -0.61
C LEU A 14 -24.44 3.24 -1.15
N ALA A 15 -24.46 3.89 -2.32
CA ALA A 15 -23.26 4.47 -2.93
C ALA A 15 -22.68 5.61 -2.07
N ALA A 16 -23.53 6.47 -1.50
CA ALA A 16 -23.09 7.54 -0.60
C ALA A 16 -22.47 6.99 0.70
N VAL A 17 -23.07 5.95 1.28
CA VAL A 17 -22.54 5.27 2.48
C VAL A 17 -21.20 4.60 2.16
N ALA A 18 -21.10 3.87 1.05
CA ALA A 18 -19.84 3.25 0.60
C ALA A 18 -18.75 4.30 0.36
N PHE A 19 -19.10 5.43 -0.26
CA PHE A 19 -18.19 6.56 -0.46
C PHE A 19 -17.69 7.16 0.87
N LEU A 20 -18.60 7.38 1.83
CA LEU A 20 -18.25 7.92 3.15
C LEU A 20 -17.39 6.94 3.96
N ILE A 21 -17.68 5.64 3.90
CA ILE A 21 -16.88 4.59 4.53
C ILE A 21 -15.48 4.58 3.94
N ASN A 22 -15.36 4.58 2.61
CA ASN A 22 -14.07 4.59 1.91
C ASN A 22 -13.25 5.85 2.27
N ARG A 23 -13.91 7.02 2.32
CA ARG A 23 -13.29 8.29 2.70
C ARG A 23 -12.84 8.33 4.16
N ARG A 24 -13.45 7.56 5.07
CA ARG A 24 -13.01 7.47 6.47
C ARG A 24 -11.88 6.44 6.67
N HIS A 25 -11.88 5.36 5.88
CA HIS A 25 -10.84 4.33 5.98
C HIS A 25 -9.50 4.80 5.40
N SER A 26 -9.49 5.57 4.30
CA SER A 26 -8.25 6.02 3.68
C SER A 26 -7.36 6.86 4.61
N PRO A 27 -7.84 7.89 5.33
CA PRO A 27 -7.00 8.69 6.23
C PRO A 27 -6.43 7.89 7.42
N VAL A 28 -7.21 6.94 7.96
CA VAL A 28 -6.76 6.09 9.08
C VAL A 28 -5.67 5.14 8.62
N VAL A 29 -5.85 4.49 7.47
CA VAL A 29 -4.85 3.58 6.88
C VAL A 29 -3.59 4.34 6.47
N GLU A 30 -3.74 5.50 5.82
CA GLU A 30 -2.64 6.39 5.45
C GLU A 30 -1.81 6.81 6.66
N SER A 31 -2.44 7.25 7.75
CA SER A 31 -1.73 7.63 8.98
C SER A 31 -0.95 6.50 9.63
N LYS A 32 -1.39 5.25 9.46
CA LYS A 32 -0.71 4.05 9.99
C LYS A 32 0.42 3.57 9.10
N LEU A 33 0.35 3.88 7.80
CA LEU A 33 1.36 3.53 6.81
C LEU A 33 2.49 4.56 6.74
N ALA A 34 2.18 5.84 6.92
CA ALA A 34 3.16 6.91 6.84
C ALA A 34 4.26 6.74 7.90
N GLY A 35 5.52 6.77 7.47
CA GLY A 35 6.66 6.63 8.36
C GLY A 35 7.85 5.93 7.71
N LEU A 36 8.92 5.79 8.50
CA LEU A 36 10.11 5.05 8.11
C LEU A 36 9.94 3.56 8.45
N TRP A 37 10.23 2.69 7.50
CA TRP A 37 10.08 1.24 7.63
C TRP A 37 11.39 0.55 7.29
N MET A 38 11.65 -0.57 7.93
CA MET A 38 12.83 -1.41 7.71
C MET A 38 12.37 -2.84 7.44
N ASN A 39 12.93 -3.47 6.40
CA ASN A 39 12.63 -4.87 6.13
C ASN A 39 13.14 -5.78 7.26
N GLN A 40 12.60 -6.99 7.34
CA GLN A 40 12.93 -7.97 8.37
C GLN A 40 14.42 -8.27 8.46
N GLU A 41 15.11 -8.34 7.31
CA GLU A 41 16.55 -8.62 7.23
C GLU A 41 17.41 -7.40 7.61
N ARG A 42 16.80 -6.23 7.82
CA ARG A 42 17.49 -4.97 8.16
C ARG A 42 18.51 -4.51 7.13
N THR A 43 18.28 -4.87 5.87
CA THR A 43 19.13 -4.52 4.74
C THR A 43 18.63 -3.31 3.96
N MET A 44 17.39 -2.88 4.18
CA MET A 44 16.76 -1.76 3.49
C MET A 44 15.87 -0.94 4.43
N ARG A 45 15.80 0.37 4.18
CA ARG A 45 14.84 1.28 4.79
C ARG A 45 14.11 2.06 3.72
N ILE A 46 12.81 2.21 3.90
CA ILE A 46 11.98 3.05 3.04
C ILE A 46 11.23 4.09 3.86
N LEU A 47 10.88 5.21 3.24
CA LEU A 47 9.94 6.17 3.77
C LEU A 47 8.64 6.02 3.00
N ILE A 48 7.54 5.70 3.70
CA ILE A 48 6.20 5.70 3.13
C ILE A 48 5.54 7.01 3.52
N TYR A 49 4.89 7.67 2.56
CA TYR A 49 4.17 8.91 2.79
C TYR A 49 3.03 9.09 1.78
N THR A 50 2.10 9.99 2.11
CA THR A 50 0.99 10.37 1.23
C THR A 50 1.34 11.65 0.49
N MET A 51 1.15 11.68 -0.83
CA MET A 51 1.26 12.88 -1.67
C MET A 51 -0.06 13.10 -2.41
N GLY A 52 -0.85 14.07 -1.93
CA GLY A 52 -2.21 14.29 -2.45
C GLY A 52 -3.13 13.11 -2.13
N SER A 53 -3.64 12.44 -3.15
CA SER A 53 -4.53 11.27 -3.02
C SER A 53 -3.81 9.92 -3.20
N PHE A 54 -2.48 9.91 -3.27
CA PHE A 54 -1.70 8.70 -3.54
C PHE A 54 -0.75 8.41 -2.39
N ILE A 55 -0.60 7.13 -2.07
CA ILE A 55 0.43 6.65 -1.15
C ILE A 55 1.64 6.29 -2.02
N THR A 56 2.83 6.65 -1.57
CA THR A 56 4.08 6.26 -2.23
C THR A 56 5.11 5.84 -1.19
N GLY A 57 6.20 5.25 -1.66
CA GLY A 57 7.32 4.88 -0.81
C GLY A 57 8.63 4.95 -1.56
N GLU A 58 9.63 5.53 -0.91
CA GLU A 58 10.95 5.76 -1.47
C GLU A 58 12.03 5.05 -0.65
N LEU A 59 13.07 4.57 -1.33
CA LEU A 59 14.24 4.01 -0.68
C LEU A 59 15.00 5.11 0.04
N VAL A 60 15.29 4.92 1.33
CA VAL A 60 16.09 5.86 2.12
C VAL A 60 17.50 5.34 2.32
N TRP A 61 17.64 4.02 2.49
CA TRP A 61 18.94 3.38 2.73
C TRP A 61 18.89 1.91 2.31
N SER A 62 20.03 1.39 1.88
CA SER A 62 20.24 -0.02 1.57
C SER A 62 21.68 -0.43 1.91
N SER A 63 21.87 -1.65 2.41
CA SER A 63 23.20 -2.25 2.58
C SER A 63 23.75 -2.87 1.29
N TYR A 64 22.94 -2.98 0.23
CA TYR A 64 23.36 -3.58 -1.02
C TYR A 64 24.06 -2.55 -1.93
N PRO A 65 25.28 -2.83 -2.42
CA PRO A 65 26.06 -1.87 -3.20
C PRO A 65 25.45 -1.56 -4.57
N ASN A 66 24.65 -2.46 -5.11
CA ASN A 66 23.99 -2.34 -6.42
C ASN A 66 22.51 -1.94 -6.30
N ALA A 67 22.03 -1.55 -5.12
CA ALA A 67 20.68 -1.06 -4.95
C ALA A 67 20.46 0.27 -5.70
N ALA A 68 19.19 0.56 -5.98
CA ALA A 68 18.75 1.87 -6.43
C ALA A 68 19.24 2.98 -5.48
N ARG A 69 19.33 4.20 -6.00
CA ARG A 69 19.78 5.35 -5.20
C ARG A 69 18.72 5.72 -4.16
N PRO A 70 19.09 6.27 -2.99
CA PRO A 70 18.13 6.90 -2.10
C PRO A 70 17.25 7.92 -2.83
N GLY A 71 15.95 7.97 -2.49
CA GLY A 71 14.90 8.71 -3.21
C GLY A 71 14.29 7.96 -4.39
N SER A 72 14.77 6.76 -4.73
CA SER A 72 14.14 5.95 -5.78
C SER A 72 12.81 5.37 -5.29
N ASN A 73 11.78 5.42 -6.14
CA ASN A 73 10.47 4.84 -5.85
C ASN A 73 10.56 3.32 -5.67
N VAL A 74 10.04 2.85 -4.54
CA VAL A 74 9.88 1.42 -4.18
C VAL A 74 8.42 1.01 -4.31
N PHE A 75 7.49 1.95 -4.12
CA PHE A 75 6.07 1.71 -4.36
C PHE A 75 5.52 2.65 -5.42
N ARG A 76 4.66 2.12 -6.28
CA ARG A 76 3.97 2.87 -7.32
C ARG A 76 2.47 2.57 -7.27
N ASP A 77 1.68 3.61 -7.49
CA ASP A 77 0.21 3.53 -7.59
C ASP A 77 -0.47 2.84 -6.41
N LEU A 78 0.05 3.03 -5.18
CA LEU A 78 -0.62 2.48 -3.99
C LEU A 78 -1.95 3.17 -3.77
N ARG A 79 -3.01 2.38 -3.68
CA ARG A 79 -4.38 2.81 -3.44
C ARG A 79 -5.01 1.98 -2.33
N VAL A 80 -5.83 2.63 -1.52
CA VAL A 80 -6.66 1.96 -0.51
C VAL A 80 -7.96 1.51 -1.19
N ASP A 81 -8.29 0.22 -1.08
CA ASP A 81 -9.56 -0.33 -1.53
C ASP A 81 -10.68 -0.09 -0.51
N SER A 82 -11.92 -0.41 -0.89
CA SER A 82 -13.10 -0.23 -0.03
C SER A 82 -13.10 -1.08 1.25
N HIS A 83 -12.22 -2.08 1.34
CA HIS A 83 -12.04 -2.94 2.51
C HIS A 83 -10.86 -2.48 3.38
N GLY A 84 -10.20 -1.37 3.02
CA GLY A 84 -9.05 -0.84 3.73
C GLY A 84 -7.73 -1.56 3.41
N ASN A 85 -7.69 -2.45 2.42
CA ASN A 85 -6.43 -3.04 1.95
C ASN A 85 -5.72 -2.05 1.04
N VAL A 86 -4.38 -2.04 1.07
CA VAL A 86 -3.60 -1.18 0.19
C VAL A 86 -2.98 -2.02 -0.91
N ARG A 87 -3.21 -1.63 -2.17
CA ARG A 87 -2.75 -2.37 -3.35
C ARG A 87 -2.02 -1.45 -4.31
N GLY A 88 -1.05 -1.99 -5.03
CA GLY A 88 -0.33 -1.28 -6.08
C GLY A 88 0.82 -2.12 -6.61
N MET A 89 1.94 -1.47 -6.91
CA MET A 89 3.15 -2.13 -7.42
C MET A 89 4.33 -1.92 -6.48
N PHE A 90 5.06 -2.98 -6.20
CA PHE A 90 6.40 -2.94 -5.63
C PHE A 90 7.43 -2.91 -6.76
N ILE A 91 8.44 -2.06 -6.61
CA ILE A 91 9.59 -1.98 -7.51
C ILE A 91 10.80 -2.44 -6.70
N ASP A 92 11.32 -3.62 -7.01
CA ASP A 92 12.49 -4.16 -6.33
C ASP A 92 13.69 -3.22 -6.51
N PRO A 93 14.26 -2.66 -5.43
CA PRO A 93 15.39 -1.74 -5.53
C PRO A 93 16.67 -2.35 -6.12
N LEU A 94 16.80 -3.68 -6.11
CA LEU A 94 17.97 -4.42 -6.59
C LEU A 94 17.81 -4.81 -8.06
N THR A 95 16.68 -5.42 -8.40
CA THR A 95 16.45 -6.00 -9.74
C THR A 95 15.68 -5.07 -10.67
N ARG A 96 15.01 -4.04 -10.12
CA ARG A 96 14.02 -3.18 -10.79
C ARG A 96 12.80 -3.92 -11.31
N GLU A 97 12.61 -5.16 -10.89
CA GLU A 97 11.40 -5.93 -11.20
C GLU A 97 10.19 -5.25 -10.56
N GLN A 98 9.10 -5.21 -11.30
CA GLN A 98 7.83 -4.67 -10.83
C GLN A 98 6.89 -5.83 -10.51
N MET A 99 6.41 -5.89 -9.27
CA MET A 99 5.55 -6.95 -8.78
C MET A 99 4.25 -6.36 -8.22
N PRO A 100 3.08 -6.91 -8.57
CA PRO A 100 1.85 -6.61 -7.87
C PRO A 100 2.02 -6.82 -6.36
N LEU A 101 1.52 -5.84 -5.60
CA LEU A 101 1.69 -5.73 -4.16
C LEU A 101 0.33 -5.56 -3.48
N GLU A 102 0.10 -6.36 -2.43
CA GLU A 102 -0.92 -6.11 -1.42
C GLU A 102 -0.24 -5.87 -0.06
N LEU A 103 -0.50 -4.70 0.52
CA LEU A 103 -0.01 -4.27 1.83
C LEU A 103 -1.07 -4.49 2.90
N LYS A 104 -0.66 -5.16 3.99
CA LYS A 104 -1.48 -5.34 5.19
C LYS A 104 -0.80 -4.73 6.39
N VAL A 105 -1.43 -3.71 6.96
CA VAL A 105 -1.01 -3.13 8.24
C VAL A 105 -1.41 -4.09 9.36
N ARG A 106 -0.43 -4.59 10.10
CA ARG A 106 -0.62 -5.41 11.31
C ARG A 106 -0.24 -4.61 12.55
N ASN A 107 -0.60 -5.12 13.73
CA ASN A 107 -0.32 -4.43 15.00
C ASN A 107 1.17 -4.11 15.24
N THR A 108 2.07 -4.92 14.71
CA THR A 108 3.52 -4.84 14.97
C THR A 108 4.36 -4.51 13.74
N GLY A 109 3.76 -4.39 12.56
CA GLY A 109 4.49 -4.24 11.32
C GLY A 109 3.60 -4.18 10.09
N LEU A 110 4.24 -4.15 8.94
CA LEU A 110 3.66 -4.11 7.62
C LEU A 110 3.99 -5.42 6.90
N SER A 111 2.98 -6.12 6.41
CA SER A 111 3.17 -7.30 5.56
C SER A 111 3.00 -6.91 4.09
N LEU A 112 4.00 -7.22 3.26
CA LEU A 112 3.99 -7.06 1.82
C LEU A 112 3.73 -8.43 1.20
N HIS A 113 2.58 -8.60 0.56
CA HIS A 113 2.29 -9.77 -0.27
C HIS A 113 2.62 -9.43 -1.72
N LEU A 114 3.65 -10.07 -2.25
CA LEU A 114 4.19 -9.87 -3.59
C LEU A 114 3.84 -11.07 -4.46
N MET A 115 3.36 -10.83 -5.67
CA MET A 115 3.20 -11.88 -6.68
C MET A 115 4.22 -11.65 -7.79
N SER A 116 5.18 -12.54 -7.99
CA SER A 116 6.01 -12.51 -9.19
C SER A 116 5.30 -13.24 -10.31
N GLU A 117 4.98 -12.53 -11.39
CA GLU A 117 4.41 -13.15 -12.60
C GLU A 117 5.42 -14.07 -13.31
N LYS A 118 6.71 -13.74 -13.20
CA LYS A 118 7.80 -14.48 -13.84
C LYS A 118 7.99 -15.86 -13.22
N ASP A 119 7.96 -15.92 -11.89
CA ASP A 119 8.23 -17.17 -11.17
C ASP A 119 6.95 -17.87 -10.68
N ARG A 120 5.78 -17.23 -10.86
CA ARG A 120 4.48 -17.66 -10.29
C ARG A 120 4.55 -17.95 -8.80
N GLN A 121 5.43 -17.24 -8.09
CA GLN A 121 5.61 -17.39 -6.65
C GLN A 121 5.00 -16.22 -5.92
N GLU A 122 4.27 -16.56 -4.85
CA GLU A 122 3.86 -15.60 -3.83
C GLU A 122 4.98 -15.48 -2.81
N ARG A 123 5.44 -14.26 -2.58
CA ARG A 123 6.42 -13.92 -1.54
C ARG A 123 5.77 -13.00 -0.53
N THR A 124 5.93 -13.32 0.75
CA THR A 124 5.52 -12.41 1.82
C THR A 124 6.77 -11.84 2.49
N GLU A 125 6.86 -10.51 2.58
CA GLU A 125 7.87 -9.83 3.38
C GLU A 125 7.24 -9.13 4.58
N THR A 126 7.98 -9.04 5.68
CA THR A 126 7.56 -8.28 6.87
C THR A 126 8.49 -7.10 7.09
N TRP A 127 7.90 -5.94 7.33
CA TRP A 127 8.59 -4.68 7.52
C TRP A 127 8.17 -4.09 8.87
N PHE A 128 9.13 -3.53 9.59
CA PHE A 128 8.93 -3.00 10.94
C PHE A 128 9.07 -1.48 10.94
N PRO A 129 8.26 -0.77 11.72
CA PRO A 129 8.39 0.68 11.84
C PRO A 129 9.72 1.00 12.52
N VAL A 130 10.47 1.93 11.94
CA VAL A 130 11.66 2.48 12.57
C VAL A 130 11.20 3.61 13.49
N LYS A 131 11.31 3.38 14.79
CA LYS A 131 11.08 4.42 15.78
C LYS A 131 12.21 5.47 15.68
N PRO A 132 11.90 6.76 15.87
CA PRO A 132 12.93 7.78 16.03
C PRO A 132 13.88 7.47 17.19
#